data_AF-A0A9D9UI11-F1
#
_entry.id   AF-A0A9D9UI11-F1
#
_cell.length_a   1.000
_cell.length_b   1.000
_cell.length_c   1.000
_cell.angle_alpha   90.00
_cell.angle_beta   90.00
_cell.angle_gamma   90.00
#
_symmetry.space_group_name_H-M   'P 1'
#
loop_
_entity.id
_entity.type
_entity.pdbx_description
1 polymer ?
#
loop_
_entity_poly.entity_id
_entity_poly.type
_entity_poly.pdbx_seq_one_letter_code
_entity_poly.pdbx_strand_id
1 'polypeptide(L)'
;MKIKLNVGLSFWAIFLIMLICNVTMAQNFTSQEKEVQNTIVKLFDAISINDAADIKSYCTNDVKFYEYGQIWTLDTLLQKLSKLSGTSVYSRTNKFDFVSTKLIDNIAWATYYLESTITKTGKPDIIKWMETVILINVKKKWFVSVLHSTRLSKN
;
A
#
# COMPACT_ATOMS: atom_id res chain seq x y z
N MET A 1 24.86 -17.51 61.20
CA MET A 1 24.71 -18.26 59.94
C MET A 1 24.37 -17.26 58.83
N LYS A 2 25.30 -16.91 57.94
CA LYS A 2 25.07 -15.95 56.84
C LYS A 2 24.72 -16.72 55.55
N ILE A 3 23.47 -16.62 55.10
CA ILE A 3 23.03 -17.17 53.82
C ILE A 3 23.46 -16.18 52.73
N LYS A 4 24.40 -16.57 51.86
CA LYS A 4 24.72 -15.82 50.63
C LYS A 4 23.68 -16.17 49.58
N LEU A 5 22.79 -15.23 49.23
CA LEU A 5 21.92 -15.37 48.07
C LEU A 5 22.78 -15.26 46.80
N ASN A 6 22.71 -16.26 45.94
CA ASN A 6 23.48 -16.35 44.70
C ASN A 6 22.77 -15.52 43.61
N VAL A 7 23.17 -14.25 43.46
CA VAL A 7 22.56 -13.28 42.52
C VAL A 7 22.96 -13.55 41.05
N GLY A 8 23.77 -14.58 40.78
CA GLY A 8 24.30 -14.85 39.43
C GLY A 8 23.31 -15.43 38.41
N LEU A 9 22.15 -15.93 38.84
CA LEU A 9 21.19 -16.61 37.96
C LEU A 9 20.13 -15.66 37.35
N SER A 10 20.10 -14.39 37.75
CA SER A 10 19.04 -13.45 37.34
C SER A 10 19.29 -12.76 36.00
N PHE A 11 20.55 -12.53 35.62
CA PHE A 11 20.87 -11.73 34.43
C PHE A 11 20.58 -12.46 33.11
N TRP A 12 20.87 -13.77 33.04
CA TRP A 12 20.61 -14.59 31.85
C TRP A 12 19.11 -14.88 31.66
N ALA A 13 18.36 -15.02 32.75
CA ALA A 13 16.91 -15.21 32.70
C ALA A 13 16.18 -13.95 32.19
N ILE A 14 16.64 -12.75 32.58
CA ILE A 14 16.10 -11.48 32.10
C ILE A 14 16.38 -11.27 30.61
N PHE A 15 17.58 -11.64 30.13
CA PHE A 15 17.94 -11.54 28.71
C PHE A 15 17.12 -12.51 27.83
N LEU A 16 16.84 -13.72 28.34
CA LEU A 16 15.98 -14.70 27.66
C LEU A 16 14.50 -14.23 27.60
N ILE A 17 14.01 -13.54 28.62
CA ILE A 17 12.65 -12.95 28.65
C ILE A 17 12.51 -11.79 27.65
N MET A 18 13.55 -10.94 27.48
CA MET A 18 13.53 -9.86 26.48
C MET A 18 13.53 -10.37 25.03
N LEU A 19 14.11 -11.54 24.77
CA LEU A 19 14.09 -12.18 23.45
C LEU A 19 12.70 -12.69 23.04
N ILE A 20 11.81 -12.99 24.00
CA ILE A 20 10.46 -13.52 23.73
C ILE A 20 9.44 -12.40 23.44
N CYS A 21 9.73 -11.15 23.80
CA CYS A 21 8.79 -10.02 23.61
C CYS A 21 8.83 -9.35 22.22
N ASN A 22 9.64 -9.83 21.27
CA ASN A 22 9.59 -9.35 19.88
C ASN A 22 8.52 -10.07 19.06
N VAL A 23 7.33 -10.29 19.63
CA VAL A 23 6.16 -10.62 18.81
C VAL A 23 5.74 -9.31 18.17
N THR A 24 6.24 -9.06 16.96
CA THR A 24 5.69 -8.02 16.10
C THR A 24 4.20 -8.31 15.96
N MET A 25 3.35 -7.43 16.47
CA MET A 25 1.91 -7.47 16.25
C MET A 25 1.68 -7.21 14.77
N ALA A 26 1.76 -8.25 13.94
CA ALA A 26 1.30 -8.19 12.56
C ALA A 26 -0.17 -7.78 12.60
N GLN A 27 -0.53 -6.74 11.85
CA GLN A 27 -1.92 -6.31 11.74
C GLN A 27 -2.74 -7.45 11.12
N ASN A 28 -3.61 -8.06 11.91
CA ASN A 28 -4.47 -9.15 11.46
C ASN A 28 -5.70 -8.58 10.76
N PHE A 29 -5.61 -8.40 9.45
CA PHE A 29 -6.76 -8.05 8.61
C PHE A 29 -7.70 -9.24 8.41
N THR A 30 -9.00 -8.99 8.49
CA THR A 30 -10.06 -9.91 8.13
C THR A 30 -10.01 -10.28 6.64
N SER A 31 -10.68 -11.36 6.25
CA SER A 31 -10.76 -11.75 4.82
C SER A 31 -11.37 -10.66 3.95
N GLN A 32 -12.39 -9.94 4.45
CA GLN A 32 -13.04 -8.86 3.72
C GLN A 32 -12.11 -7.64 3.55
N GLU A 33 -11.35 -7.28 4.60
CA GLU A 33 -10.33 -6.23 4.49
C GLU A 33 -9.24 -6.63 3.48
N LYS A 34 -8.82 -7.90 3.46
CA LYS A 34 -7.85 -8.41 2.47
C LYS A 34 -8.38 -8.38 1.03
N GLU A 35 -9.67 -8.58 0.81
CA GLU A 35 -10.27 -8.44 -0.53
C GLU A 35 -10.19 -6.99 -1.05
N VAL A 36 -10.44 -6.02 -0.16
CA VAL A 36 -10.28 -4.59 -0.46
C VAL A 36 -8.81 -4.28 -0.79
N GLN A 37 -7.88 -4.73 0.06
CA GLN A 37 -6.43 -4.57 -0.14
C GLN A 37 -5.97 -5.18 -1.47
N ASN A 38 -6.44 -6.38 -1.80
CA ASN A 38 -6.12 -7.07 -3.04
C ASN A 38 -6.64 -6.31 -4.28
N THR A 39 -7.81 -5.66 -4.17
CA THR A 39 -8.32 -4.81 -5.26
C THR A 39 -7.41 -3.62 -5.52
N ILE A 40 -6.89 -3.00 -4.47
CA ILE A 40 -5.93 -1.89 -4.56
C ILE A 40 -4.62 -2.39 -5.20
N VAL A 41 -4.07 -3.51 -4.73
CA VAL A 41 -2.85 -4.11 -5.30
C VAL A 41 -3.02 -4.38 -6.81
N LYS A 42 -4.13 -5.01 -7.20
CA LYS A 42 -4.41 -5.32 -8.60
C LYS A 42 -4.56 -4.08 -9.49
N LEU A 43 -5.14 -3.00 -8.98
CA LEU A 43 -5.16 -1.73 -9.70
C LEU A 43 -3.73 -1.23 -9.97
N PHE A 44 -2.85 -1.27 -8.97
CA PHE A 44 -1.46 -0.83 -9.12
C PHE A 44 -0.62 -1.77 -9.98
N ASP A 45 -0.91 -3.07 -9.98
CA ASP A 45 -0.30 -4.03 -10.92
C ASP A 45 -0.69 -3.67 -12.36
N ALA A 46 -1.98 -3.42 -12.62
CA ALA A 46 -2.47 -2.97 -13.92
C ALA A 46 -1.83 -1.64 -14.37
N ILE A 47 -1.65 -0.69 -13.44
CA ILE A 47 -0.91 0.57 -13.69
C ILE A 47 0.55 0.27 -14.05
N SER A 48 1.17 -0.73 -13.42
CA SER A 48 2.60 -1.03 -13.61
C SER A 48 2.91 -1.61 -14.98
N ILE A 49 1.97 -2.38 -15.56
CA ILE A 49 2.06 -2.90 -16.93
C ILE A 49 1.35 -2.02 -17.97
N ASN A 50 0.79 -0.88 -17.53
CA ASN A 50 -0.04 0.03 -18.34
C ASN A 50 -1.20 -0.67 -19.10
N ASP A 51 -1.95 -1.53 -18.42
CA ASP A 51 -3.15 -2.15 -18.99
C ASP A 51 -4.37 -1.25 -18.77
N ALA A 52 -4.72 -0.47 -19.79
CA ALA A 52 -5.85 0.46 -19.71
C ALA A 52 -7.20 -0.22 -19.46
N ALA A 53 -7.40 -1.45 -19.92
CA ALA A 53 -8.65 -2.18 -19.73
C ALA A 53 -8.76 -2.66 -18.28
N ASP A 54 -7.68 -3.21 -17.73
CA ASP A 54 -7.64 -3.66 -16.34
C ASP A 54 -7.75 -2.49 -15.36
N ILE A 55 -7.05 -1.37 -15.60
CA ILE A 55 -7.17 -0.16 -14.78
C ILE A 55 -8.64 0.30 -14.72
N LYS A 56 -9.34 0.34 -15.86
CA LYS A 56 -10.77 0.67 -15.90
C LYS A 56 -11.61 -0.33 -15.11
N SER A 57 -11.25 -1.61 -15.15
CA SER A 57 -12.01 -2.68 -14.49
C SER A 57 -11.99 -2.63 -12.95
N TYR A 58 -11.02 -1.91 -12.37
CA TYR A 58 -10.85 -1.72 -10.92
C TYR A 58 -11.30 -0.35 -10.43
N CYS A 59 -11.75 0.53 -11.32
CA CYS A 59 -12.18 1.89 -11.00
C CYS A 59 -13.67 2.08 -11.26
N THR A 60 -14.27 3.00 -10.53
CA THR A 60 -15.55 3.61 -10.92
C THR A 60 -15.35 4.51 -12.14
N ASN A 61 -16.41 4.74 -12.92
CA ASN A 61 -16.33 5.61 -14.10
C ASN A 61 -16.01 7.07 -13.75
N ASP A 62 -16.40 7.51 -12.56
CA ASP A 62 -16.25 8.86 -12.04
C ASP A 62 -15.08 9.02 -11.06
N VAL A 63 -14.20 8.02 -10.97
CA VAL A 63 -13.05 7.97 -10.06
C VAL A 63 -12.23 9.27 -10.05
N LYS A 64 -11.81 9.70 -8.85
CA LYS A 64 -10.93 10.85 -8.65
C LYS A 64 -9.63 10.46 -7.97
N PHE A 65 -8.51 10.87 -8.56
CA PHE A 65 -7.19 10.80 -7.96
C PHE A 65 -6.75 12.20 -7.55
N TYR A 66 -6.43 12.40 -6.27
CA TYR A 66 -5.97 13.67 -5.73
C TYR A 66 -4.47 13.60 -5.44
N GLU A 67 -3.69 14.45 -6.09
CA GLU A 67 -2.22 14.46 -5.96
C GLU A 67 -1.70 15.90 -6.15
N TYR A 68 -0.93 16.43 -5.20
CA TYR A 68 -0.38 17.81 -5.22
C TYR A 68 -1.41 18.92 -5.51
N GLY A 69 -2.62 18.81 -4.96
CA GLY A 69 -3.70 19.77 -5.23
C GLY A 69 -4.29 19.68 -6.64
N GLN A 70 -3.86 18.70 -7.44
CA GLN A 70 -4.47 18.37 -8.73
C GLN A 70 -5.53 17.28 -8.56
N ILE A 71 -6.53 17.32 -9.43
CA ILE A 71 -7.56 16.29 -9.55
C ILE A 71 -7.38 15.60 -10.89
N TRP A 72 -7.11 14.29 -10.88
CA TRP A 72 -7.00 13.49 -12.09
C TRP A 72 -8.24 12.60 -12.21
N THR A 73 -8.74 12.46 -13.43
CA THR A 73 -9.74 11.45 -13.80
C THR A 73 -9.02 10.21 -14.34
N LEU A 74 -9.80 9.18 -14.63
CA LEU A 74 -9.32 8.00 -15.34
C LEU A 74 -8.63 8.36 -16.66
N ASP A 75 -9.18 9.28 -17.45
CA ASP A 75 -8.60 9.73 -18.71
C ASP A 75 -7.25 10.44 -18.50
N THR A 76 -7.14 11.31 -17.49
CA THR A 76 -5.88 11.97 -17.15
C THR A 76 -4.80 10.95 -16.77
N LEU A 77 -5.16 9.93 -15.98
CA LEU A 77 -4.24 8.85 -15.61
C LEU A 77 -3.79 8.06 -16.84
N LEU A 78 -4.71 7.59 -17.66
CA LEU A 78 -4.40 6.80 -18.86
C LEU A 78 -3.57 7.59 -19.88
N GLN A 79 -3.84 8.88 -20.05
CA GLN A 79 -3.03 9.75 -20.91
C GLN A 79 -1.60 9.93 -20.37
N LYS A 80 -1.41 9.99 -19.05
CA LYS A 80 -0.06 10.05 -18.46
C LYS A 80 0.69 8.74 -18.66
N LEU A 81 0.03 7.60 -18.49
CA LEU A 81 0.66 6.29 -18.66
C LEU A 81 1.01 5.99 -20.13
N SER A 82 0.18 6.40 -21.09
CA SER A 82 0.48 6.23 -22.52
C SER A 82 1.75 6.97 -22.94
N LYS A 83 2.02 8.15 -22.37
CA LYS A 83 3.28 8.89 -22.59
C LYS A 83 4.52 8.17 -22.06
N LEU A 84 4.37 7.26 -21.10
CA LEU A 84 5.47 6.47 -20.52
C LEU A 84 5.78 5.21 -21.35
N SER A 85 4.81 4.72 -22.12
CA SER A 85 4.90 3.46 -22.87
C SER A 85 5.76 3.54 -24.13
N GLY A 86 6.12 4.75 -24.58
CA GLY A 86 7.01 4.97 -25.71
C GLY A 86 8.50 4.82 -25.37
N THR A 87 8.85 4.55 -24.12
CA THR A 87 10.25 4.34 -23.69
C THR A 87 10.47 2.86 -23.39
N SER A 88 11.35 2.20 -24.14
CA SER A 88 11.64 0.75 -24.07
C SER A 88 12.24 0.25 -22.74
N VAL A 89 12.26 1.08 -21.69
CA VAL A 89 12.94 0.79 -20.42
C VAL A 89 12.09 1.24 -19.21
N TYR A 90 10.76 1.19 -19.31
CA TYR A 90 9.88 1.45 -18.16
C TYR A 90 9.56 0.16 -17.41
N SER A 91 9.97 0.05 -16.14
CA SER A 91 9.46 -0.97 -15.22
C SER A 91 9.01 -0.33 -13.93
N ARG A 92 7.87 -0.77 -13.37
CA ARG A 92 7.37 -0.34 -12.07
C ARG A 92 7.10 -1.55 -11.18
N THR A 93 7.56 -1.49 -9.94
CA THR A 93 7.14 -2.41 -8.87
C THR A 93 6.64 -1.61 -7.68
N ASN A 94 5.65 -2.16 -6.98
CA ASN A 94 4.99 -1.50 -5.85
C ASN A 94 5.08 -2.38 -4.61
N LYS A 95 5.45 -1.79 -3.48
CA LYS A 95 5.39 -2.42 -2.16
C LYS A 95 4.39 -1.66 -1.30
N PHE A 96 3.41 -2.38 -0.79
CA PHE A 96 2.38 -1.85 0.10
C PHE A 96 2.67 -2.22 1.54
N ASP A 97 2.43 -1.26 2.43
CA ASP A 97 2.34 -1.46 3.87
C ASP A 97 1.01 -0.87 4.36
N PHE A 98 0.00 -1.74 4.50
CA PHE A 98 -1.34 -1.32 4.90
C PHE A 98 -1.36 -0.93 6.37
N VAL A 99 -1.75 0.30 6.66
CA VAL A 99 -1.86 0.87 8.01
C VAL A 99 -3.24 0.58 8.60
N SER A 100 -4.28 0.71 7.77
CA SER A 100 -5.65 0.41 8.15
C SER A 100 -6.46 0.02 6.92
N THR A 101 -7.46 -0.82 7.15
CA THR A 101 -8.54 -1.05 6.20
C THR A 101 -9.81 -1.16 7.03
N LYS A 102 -10.87 -0.49 6.60
CA LYS A 102 -12.16 -0.51 7.27
C LYS A 102 -13.25 -0.62 6.23
N LEU A 103 -14.33 -1.27 6.65
CA LEU A 103 -15.47 -1.56 5.82
C LEU A 103 -16.75 -1.26 6.59
N ILE A 104 -17.67 -0.57 5.95
CA ILE A 104 -19.06 -0.39 6.41
C ILE A 104 -19.96 -0.60 5.18
N ASP A 105 -20.84 -1.59 5.26
CA ASP A 105 -21.74 -1.98 4.18
C ASP A 105 -21.02 -2.22 2.83
N ASN A 106 -21.32 -1.39 1.83
CA ASN A 106 -20.74 -1.45 0.50
C ASN A 106 -19.61 -0.42 0.29
N ILE A 107 -19.06 0.16 1.35
CA ILE A 107 -17.99 1.16 1.29
C ILE A 107 -16.80 0.68 2.11
N ALA A 108 -15.61 0.75 1.52
CA ALA A 108 -14.36 0.52 2.21
C ALA A 108 -13.45 1.74 2.11
N TRP A 109 -12.56 1.91 3.08
CA TRP A 109 -11.39 2.75 2.92
C TRP A 109 -10.16 2.08 3.48
N ALA A 110 -9.02 2.32 2.85
CA ALA A 110 -7.74 1.84 3.29
C ALA A 110 -6.71 2.97 3.27
N THR A 111 -5.85 2.98 4.27
CA THR A 111 -4.66 3.85 4.31
C THR A 111 -3.43 2.97 4.31
N TYR A 112 -2.46 3.30 3.47
CA TYR A 112 -1.23 2.53 3.32
C TYR A 112 -0.05 3.41 2.96
N TYR A 113 1.15 2.92 3.27
CA TYR A 113 2.38 3.41 2.65
C TYR A 113 2.62 2.64 1.37
N LEU A 114 2.93 3.37 0.30
CA LEU A 114 3.29 2.83 -1.01
C LEU A 114 4.73 3.21 -1.32
N GLU A 115 5.56 2.22 -1.62
CA GLU A 115 6.88 2.42 -2.21
C GLU A 115 6.85 1.92 -3.66
N SER A 116 6.93 2.85 -4.61
CA SER A 116 7.03 2.56 -6.04
C SER A 116 8.49 2.66 -6.48
N THR A 117 9.04 1.55 -6.95
CA THR A 117 10.34 1.54 -7.64
C THR A 117 10.09 1.62 -9.13
N ILE A 118 10.57 2.68 -9.76
CA ILE A 118 10.37 2.99 -11.18
C ILE A 118 11.73 3.05 -11.85
N THR A 119 11.96 2.19 -12.83
CA THR A 119 13.19 2.22 -13.65
C THR A 119 12.86 2.88 -14.98
N LYS A 120 13.68 3.86 -15.37
CA LYS A 120 13.70 4.45 -16.72
C LYS A 120 15.15 4.51 -17.18
N THR A 121 15.51 3.74 -18.21
CA THR A 121 16.83 3.80 -18.89
C THR A 121 18.03 3.86 -17.93
N GLY A 122 18.11 2.98 -16.93
CA GLY A 122 19.23 2.96 -15.99
C GLY A 122 18.81 2.77 -14.54
N LYS A 123 19.15 3.74 -13.67
CA LYS A 123 18.99 3.61 -12.21
C LYS A 123 17.51 3.65 -11.81
N PRO A 124 17.10 2.81 -10.83
CA PRO A 124 15.74 2.85 -10.30
C PRO A 124 15.53 4.10 -9.42
N ASP A 125 14.44 4.81 -9.67
CA ASP A 125 13.89 5.84 -8.80
C ASP A 125 12.94 5.21 -7.80
N ILE A 126 13.11 5.50 -6.51
CA ILE A 126 12.19 5.06 -5.46
C ILE A 126 11.34 6.25 -5.03
N ILE A 127 10.02 6.12 -5.17
CA ILE A 127 9.05 7.13 -4.75
C ILE A 127 8.19 6.54 -3.65
N LYS A 128 8.05 7.27 -2.54
CA LYS A 128 7.25 6.85 -1.40
C LYS A 128 6.03 7.76 -1.25
N TRP A 129 4.89 7.15 -0.93
CA TRP A 129 3.62 7.83 -0.74
C TRP A 129 2.96 7.33 0.54
N MET A 130 2.18 8.20 1.15
CA MET A 130 1.09 7.81 2.04
C MET A 130 -0.20 8.05 1.28
N GLU A 131 -1.01 7.01 1.15
CA GLU A 131 -2.24 7.07 0.35
C GLU A 131 -3.44 6.64 1.18
N THR A 132 -4.57 7.29 0.91
CA THR A 132 -5.88 6.86 1.39
C THR A 132 -6.80 6.66 0.20
N VAL A 133 -7.43 5.51 0.12
CA VAL A 133 -8.32 5.11 -0.97
C VAL A 133 -9.70 4.77 -0.41
N ILE A 134 -10.74 5.16 -1.14
CA ILE A 134 -12.13 4.81 -0.90
C ILE A 134 -12.59 3.90 -2.03
N LEU A 135 -13.20 2.77 -1.67
CA LEU A 135 -13.74 1.80 -2.60
C LEU A 135 -15.23 1.60 -2.36
N ILE A 136 -15.96 1.34 -3.45
CA ILE A 136 -17.37 0.95 -3.40
C ILE A 136 -17.54 -0.48 -3.89
N ASN A 137 -18.43 -1.24 -3.26
CA ASN A 137 -18.82 -2.57 -3.69
C ASN A 137 -20.07 -2.47 -4.56
N VAL A 138 -19.97 -2.95 -5.79
CA VAL A 138 -21.11 -3.10 -6.69
C VAL A 138 -21.18 -4.56 -7.11
N LYS A 139 -22.27 -5.24 -6.75
CA LYS A 139 -22.52 -6.65 -7.08
C LYS A 139 -21.34 -7.57 -6.69
N LYS A 140 -20.84 -7.44 -5.45
CA LYS A 140 -19.74 -8.23 -4.88
C LYS A 140 -18.36 -7.97 -5.50
N LYS A 141 -18.19 -6.90 -6.27
CA LYS A 141 -16.89 -6.45 -6.78
C LYS A 141 -16.56 -5.07 -6.23
N TRP A 142 -15.32 -4.91 -5.75
CA TRP A 142 -14.79 -3.63 -5.27
C TRP A 142 -14.26 -2.78 -6.43
N PHE A 143 -14.52 -1.49 -6.36
CA PHE A 143 -14.06 -0.49 -7.32
C PHE A 143 -13.49 0.71 -6.56
N VAL A 144 -12.33 1.20 -6.98
CA VAL A 144 -11.76 2.46 -6.47
C VAL A 144 -12.60 3.63 -6.96
N SER A 145 -13.03 4.47 -6.00
CA SER A 145 -13.81 5.68 -6.26
C SER A 145 -13.02 6.96 -5.98
N VAL A 146 -12.22 6.95 -4.92
CA VAL A 146 -11.32 8.06 -4.60
C VAL A 146 -9.98 7.52 -4.18
N LEU A 147 -8.90 8.15 -4.62
CA LEU A 147 -7.56 7.91 -4.13
C LEU A 147 -6.89 9.25 -3.87
N HIS A 148 -6.36 9.46 -2.67
CA HIS A 148 -5.60 10.65 -2.31
C HIS A 148 -4.16 10.25 -1.98
N SER A 149 -3.20 10.88 -2.64
CA SER A 149 -1.77 10.58 -2.50
C SER A 149 -1.01 11.77 -1.94
N THR A 150 -0.22 11.52 -0.91
CA THR A 150 0.74 12.49 -0.35
C THR A 150 2.15 11.92 -0.52
N ARG A 151 3.02 12.64 -1.23
CA ARG A 151 4.41 12.19 -1.40
C ARG A 151 5.16 12.34 -0.09
N LEU A 152 5.83 11.27 0.31
CA LEU A 152 6.78 11.28 1.39
C LEU A 152 8.14 11.61 0.78
N SER A 153 8.59 12.87 0.92
CA SER A 153 9.95 13.23 0.53
C SER A 153 10.95 12.44 1.39
N LYS A 154 12.08 12.06 0.80
CA LYS A 154 13.33 12.16 1.56
C LYS A 154 13.72 13.63 1.46
N ASN A 155 13.70 14.35 2.59
CA ASN A 155 14.49 15.57 2.70
C ASN A 155 15.96 15.25 2.43
#